data_AF-A0A949TJT0-F1
#
_entry.id   AF-A0A949TJT0-F1
#
_cell.length_a   1.000
_cell.length_b   1.000
_cell.length_c   1.000
_cell.angle_alpha   90.00
_cell.angle_beta   90.00
_cell.angle_gamma   90.00
#
_symmetry.space_group_name_H-M   'P 1'
#
loop_
_entity.id
_entity.type
_entity.pdbx_description
1 polymer ?
#
loop_
_entity_poly.entity_id
_entity_poly.type
_entity_poly.pdbx_seq_one_letter_code
_entity_poly.pdbx_strand_id
1 'polypeptide(L)' 'MPRKSRTERLNLSIEEKLKRHFSTVCTWKGVNMSDVAHELIEKWVKENAPPGLFEQDDESVGNKKS' A
#
# COMPACT_ATOMS: atom_id res chain seq x y z
N MET A 1 -7.80 -8.07 -19.68
CA MET A 1 -6.93 -6.93 -19.30
C MET A 1 -7.03 -6.80 -17.78
N PRO A 2 -5.93 -6.92 -17.01
CA PRO A 2 -6.01 -6.79 -15.56
C PRO A 2 -6.56 -5.39 -15.23
N ARG A 3 -7.59 -5.34 -14.38
CA ARG A 3 -8.22 -4.09 -13.95
C ARG A 3 -7.14 -3.26 -13.28
N LYS A 4 -6.83 -2.09 -13.85
CA LYS A 4 -5.89 -1.14 -13.26
C LYS A 4 -6.41 -0.79 -11.86
N SER A 5 -5.71 -1.21 -10.81
CA SER A 5 -6.06 -0.95 -9.42
C SER A 5 -6.26 0.56 -9.27
N ARG A 6 -7.45 0.97 -8.81
CA ARG A 6 -7.77 2.38 -8.65
C ARG A 6 -6.91 2.92 -7.50
N THR A 7 -5.93 3.76 -7.82
CA THR A 7 -5.11 4.41 -6.79
C THR A 7 -5.94 5.49 -6.09
N GLU A 8 -6.18 5.32 -4.79
CA GLU A 8 -6.85 6.32 -3.96
C GLU A 8 -5.83 7.21 -3.24
N ARG A 9 -6.19 8.48 -3.01
CA ARG A 9 -5.31 9.43 -2.31
C ARG A 9 -5.49 9.30 -0.81
N LEU A 10 -4.42 8.94 -0.12
CA LEU A 10 -4.34 8.96 1.34
C LEU A 10 -3.79 10.31 1.82
N ASN A 11 -4.56 11.03 2.66
CA ASN A 11 -4.11 12.27 3.30
C ASN A 11 -3.71 11.97 4.74
N LEU A 12 -2.44 12.22 5.09
CA LEU A 12 -1.90 12.00 6.43
C LEU A 12 -1.31 13.29 6.99
N SER A 13 -1.50 13.49 8.29
CA SER A 13 -0.82 14.52 9.06
C SER A 13 0.50 13.95 9.59
N ILE A 14 1.60 14.63 9.31
CA ILE A 14 2.94 14.24 9.73
C ILE A 14 3.71 15.48 10.18
N GLU A 15 4.60 15.32 11.16
CA GLU A 15 5.47 16.41 11.60
C GLU A 15 6.31 16.94 10.42
N GLU A 16 6.43 18.26 10.30
CA GLU A 16 7.11 18.91 9.18
C GLU A 16 8.57 18.46 9.03
N LYS A 17 9.30 18.33 10.15
CA LYS A 17 10.70 17.89 10.13
C LYS A 17 10.82 16.47 9.56
N LEU A 18 9.94 15.58 9.98
CA LEU A 18 9.90 14.21 9.50
C LEU A 18 9.58 14.15 8.00
N LYS A 19 8.62 14.94 7.53
CA LYS A 19 8.31 15.08 6.10
C LYS A 19 9.52 15.56 5.30
N ARG A 20 10.26 16.54 5.80
CA ARG A 20 11.48 17.03 5.12
C ARG A 20 12.54 15.94 5.03
N HIS A 21 12.85 15.26 6.14
CA HIS A 21 13.84 14.17 6.12
C HIS A 21 13.43 13.06 5.16
N PHE A 22 12.16 12.66 5.20
CA PHE A 22 11.61 11.67 4.27
C PHE A 22 11.75 12.13 2.81
N SER A 23 11.44 13.39 2.52
CA SER A 23 11.62 13.97 1.18
C SER A 23 13.04 13.93 0.70
N THR A 24 13.98 14.35 1.54
CA THR A 24 15.40 14.40 1.20
C THR A 24 15.92 13.01 0.89
N VAL A 25 15.57 12.01 1.70
CA VAL A 25 15.98 10.61 1.48
C VAL A 25 15.37 10.03 0.20
N CYS A 26 14.07 10.27 -0.04
CA CYS A 26 13.40 9.81 -1.26
C CYS A 26 14.05 10.43 -2.51
N THR A 27 14.34 11.73 -2.45
CA THR A 27 15.01 12.46 -3.55
C THR A 27 16.41 11.90 -3.80
N TRP A 28 17.19 11.69 -2.73
CA TRP A 28 18.54 11.16 -2.82
C TRP A 28 18.58 9.74 -3.40
N LYS A 29 17.60 8.90 -3.07
CA LYS A 29 17.46 7.55 -3.64
C LYS A 29 16.79 7.51 -5.01
N GLY A 30 16.26 8.63 -5.49
CA GLY A 30 15.52 8.69 -6.76
C GLY A 30 14.20 7.93 -6.74
N VAL A 31 13.55 7.84 -5.58
CA VAL A 31 12.27 7.12 -5.40
C VAL A 31 11.13 8.09 -5.10
N ASN A 32 9.92 7.71 -5.49
CA ASN A 32 8.73 8.49 -5.19
C ASN A 32 8.28 8.26 -3.74
N MET A 33 7.93 9.35 -3.05
CA MET A 33 7.37 9.28 -1.70
C MET A 33 6.17 8.35 -1.59
N SER A 34 5.30 8.35 -2.62
CA SER A 34 4.08 7.55 -2.64
C SER A 34 4.36 6.06 -2.69
N ASP A 35 5.36 5.62 -3.47
CA ASP A 35 5.79 4.23 -3.51
C ASP A 35 6.34 3.79 -2.15
N VAL A 36 7.25 4.58 -1.57
CA VAL A 36 7.83 4.27 -0.26
C VAL A 36 6.75 4.23 0.83
N ALA A 37 5.81 5.19 0.81
CA ALA A 37 4.69 5.20 1.75
C ALA A 37 3.79 3.98 1.56
N HIS A 38 3.49 3.60 0.30
CA HIS A 38 2.69 2.43 0.00
C HIS A 38 3.35 1.14 0.51
N GLU A 39 4.64 0.94 0.25
CA GLU A 39 5.39 -0.21 0.75
C GLU A 39 5.42 -0.28 2.28
N LEU A 40 5.64 0.86 2.94
CA LEU A 40 5.63 0.93 4.41
C LEU A 40 4.26 0.61 5.00
N ILE A 41 3.18 1.11 4.38
CA ILE A 41 1.80 0.82 4.79
C ILE A 41 1.48 -0.66 4.55
N GLU A 42 1.81 -1.21 3.39
CA GLU A 42 1.57 -2.62 3.07
C GLU A 42 2.30 -3.54 4.07
N LYS A 43 3.56 -3.22 4.37
CA LYS A 43 4.34 -3.95 5.37
C LYS A 43 3.71 -3.84 6.75
N TRP A 44 3.33 -2.63 7.18
CA TRP A 44 2.69 -2.41 8.46
C TRP A 44 1.40 -3.23 8.59
N VAL A 45 0.56 -3.24 7.55
CA VAL A 45 -0.66 -4.04 7.52
C VAL A 45 -0.33 -5.52 7.64
N LYS A 46 0.61 -6.06 6.84
CA LYS A 46 0.99 -7.48 6.90
C LYS A 46 1.49 -7.91 8.28
N GLU A 47 2.25 -7.06 8.98
CA GLU A 47 2.82 -7.38 10.28
C GLU A 47 1.82 -7.23 11.44
N ASN A 48 0.80 -6.38 11.30
CA ASN A 48 -0.16 -6.07 12.37
C ASN A 48 -1.57 -6.61 12.11
N ALA A 49 -1.82 -7.17 10.93
CA ALA A 49 -3.08 -7.82 10.62
C ALA A 49 -3.25 -9.08 11.48
N PRO A 50 -4.43 -9.29 12.10
CA PRO A 50 -4.75 -10.59 12.63
C PRO A 50 -4.78 -11.63 11.48
N PRO A 51 -4.33 -12.86 11.73
CA PRO A 51 -4.40 -13.93 10.74
C PRO A 51 -5.86 -14.14 10.31
N GLY A 52 -6.11 -14.23 9.00
CA GLY A 52 -7.46 -14.34 8.43
C GLY A 52 -8.15 -13.05 8.00
N LEU A 53 -7.63 -11.87 8.35
CA LEU A 53 -8.33 -10.60 8.06
C LEU A 53 -8.40 -10.26 6.56
N PHE A 54 -7.39 -10.67 5.80
CA PHE A 54 -7.22 -10.33 4.39
C PHE A 54 -7.16 -11.57 3.48
N GLU A 55 -7.55 -12.75 3.98
CA GLU A 55 -7.53 -14.02 3.22
C GLU A 55 -8.70 -14.17 2.21
N GLN A 56 -9.52 -13.14 2.01
CA GLN A 56 -10.63 -13.15 1.05
C GLN A 56 -10.42 -12.09 -0.04
N ASP A 57 -9.48 -12.31 -0.95
CA ASP A 57 -9.57 -11.70 -2.29
C ASP A 57 -8.81 -12.51 -3.37
N ASP A 58 -8.72 -13.84 -3.21
CA ASP A 58 -8.32 -14.73 -4.31
C ASP A 58 -9.36 -15.85 -4.45
N GLU A 59 -9.84 -16.04 -5.68
CA GLU A 59 -10.75 -17.11 -6.14
C GLU A 59 -12.28 -16.90 -6.06
N SER A 60 -12.77 -15.84 -6.68
CA SER A 60 -14.03 -15.93 -7.46
C SER A 60 -13.75 -16.49 -8.86
N VAL A 61 -13.29 -17.73 -8.97
CA VAL A 61 -13.26 -18.46 -10.26
C VAL A 61 -13.94 -19.82 -10.11
N GLY A 62 -15.22 -19.84 -10.48
CA GLY A 62 -15.84 -20.95 -11.19
C GLY A 62 -16.16 -22.22 -10.42
N ASN A 63 -17.43 -22.38 -10.01
CA ASN A 63 -18.17 -23.53 -10.53
C ASN A 63 -19.65 -23.20 -10.72
N LYS A 64 -20.02 -22.97 -11.98
CA LYS A 64 -21.40 -22.87 -12.42
C LYS A 64 -21.86 -24.29 -12.75
N LYS A 65 -22.71 -24.84 -11.88
CA LYS A 65 -23.86 -25.70 -12.18
C LYS A 65 -23.70 -26.70 -13.34
N SER A 66 -23.69 -27.99 -13.03
CA SER A 66 -24.27 -29.06 -13.87
C SER A 66 -25.04 -30.00 -12.98
#